data_AF-A0A9P6JTP0-F1
#
_entry.id   AF-A0A9P6JTP0-F1
#
_cell.length_a   1.000
_cell.length_b   1.000
_cell.length_c   1.000
_cell.angle_alpha   90.00
_cell.angle_beta   90.00
_cell.angle_gamma   90.00
#
_symmetry.space_group_name_H-M   'P 1'
#
loop_
_entity.id
_entity.type
_entity.pdbx_description
1 polymer ?
#
loop_
_entity_poly.entity_id
_entity_poly.type
_entity_poly.pdbx_seq_one_letter_code
_entity_poly.pdbx_strand_id
1 'polypeptide(L)'
;MLSLAVRRCQVPKLLQRRTQIRTLATERPYQNLQKLKALPFHCNPEDAQKRMSKFLLPLISDDSALYSIFSSFVLDKMVRPVQFSAAYFPVWVLNAEIEVDLTHEGVRRRGSILFQNSCIPGSHLAPLCSSPFWSPSIEELVCVAPEENLMPFDESLLHQQGEDVHCIPYSTSPFALLDKVKNLTWEDNTVDKHLTFSPSSLEVKILSASPILLPIYLAKYETEPEENVKQTLTAWMSAHKFATPNVMTENLNGKIHEERLEALVFTMSKIHNSFNGDGEVYTFDSYDQTTVSPIGFPGQKRLPNAIKNWLHDLLSRTSNIATLASPLKDDGDPRIRAADIEESVQLDMYFKNEIDIALAKRILDDITNPKTGTNLKVIHIGLDGREEFGGEGFSPEQPLQKRLEILEKRRENLTPSWWSDWQKSQSNPVPNSESAEGAKAGP
;
A
#
# COMPACT_ATOMS: atom_id res chain seq x y z
N MET A 1 32.66 42.11 -24.18
CA MET A 1 32.61 40.64 -24.35
C MET A 1 31.44 40.12 -23.53
N LEU A 2 30.29 39.98 -24.20
CA LEU A 2 29.01 39.56 -23.63
C LEU A 2 28.93 38.03 -23.66
N SER A 3 28.62 37.40 -22.54
CA SER A 3 28.18 36.01 -22.45
C SER A 3 26.72 36.00 -21.99
N LEU A 4 25.81 36.18 -22.95
CA LEU A 4 24.38 35.93 -22.80
C LEU A 4 24.16 34.41 -22.71
N ALA A 5 24.10 33.88 -21.50
CA ALA A 5 23.61 32.53 -21.25
C ALA A 5 22.07 32.54 -21.31
N VAL A 6 21.54 32.31 -22.51
CA VAL A 6 20.12 32.03 -22.72
C VAL A 6 19.80 30.69 -22.05
N ARG A 7 19.35 30.72 -20.80
CA ARG A 7 18.61 29.61 -20.20
C ARG A 7 17.30 29.50 -20.97
N ARG A 8 17.27 28.58 -21.95
CA ARG A 8 16.02 28.14 -22.56
C ARG A 8 15.15 27.54 -21.46
N CYS A 9 14.15 28.29 -21.02
CA CYS A 9 13.00 27.75 -20.29
C CYS A 9 12.37 26.66 -21.16
N GLN A 10 12.72 25.40 -20.90
CA GLN A 10 11.94 24.28 -21.37
C GLN A 10 10.60 24.35 -20.65
N VAL A 11 9.57 24.80 -21.37
CA VAL A 11 8.18 24.71 -20.92
C VAL A 11 7.90 23.23 -20.57
N PRO A 12 7.52 22.88 -19.33
CA PRO A 12 7.38 21.48 -18.93
C PRO A 12 6.24 20.79 -19.69
N LYS A 13 6.49 19.55 -20.10
CA LYS A 13 5.59 18.60 -20.79
C LYS A 13 4.30 18.22 -20.03
N LEU A 14 3.89 18.96 -19.00
CA LEU A 14 2.72 18.64 -18.17
C LEU A 14 1.38 18.87 -18.91
N LEU A 15 1.34 19.74 -19.92
CA LEU A 15 0.14 19.98 -20.71
C LEU A 15 -0.24 18.83 -21.68
N GLN A 16 0.68 17.89 -21.97
CA GLN A 16 0.35 16.65 -22.69
C GLN A 16 -0.39 15.61 -21.83
N ARG A 17 -0.53 15.81 -20.51
CA ARG A 17 -1.28 14.88 -19.64
C ARG A 17 -2.80 15.01 -19.74
N ARG A 18 -3.34 16.14 -20.23
CA ARG A 18 -4.78 16.33 -20.45
C ARG A 18 -5.36 15.35 -21.49
N THR A 19 -4.56 14.93 -22.46
CA THR A 19 -4.97 13.93 -23.46
C THR A 19 -5.09 12.54 -22.83
N GLN A 20 -4.25 12.17 -21.88
CA GLN A 20 -4.29 10.84 -21.27
C GLN A 20 -5.59 10.59 -20.50
N ILE A 21 -6.07 11.53 -19.68
CA ILE A 21 -7.31 11.33 -18.90
C ILE A 21 -8.53 11.18 -19.83
N ARG A 22 -8.63 11.98 -20.90
CA ARG A 22 -9.73 11.84 -21.88
C ARG A 22 -9.65 10.56 -22.71
N THR A 23 -8.45 10.02 -22.95
CA THR A 23 -8.27 8.78 -23.71
C THR A 23 -8.46 7.52 -22.85
N LEU A 24 -8.32 7.65 -21.52
CA LEU A 24 -8.52 6.57 -20.56
C LEU A 24 -9.99 6.37 -20.14
N ALA A 25 -10.88 7.28 -20.53
CA ALA A 25 -12.32 7.12 -20.34
C ALA A 25 -12.90 6.14 -21.36
N THR A 26 -12.57 4.86 -21.24
CA THR A 26 -13.46 3.80 -21.73
C THR A 26 -14.81 3.97 -21.04
N GLU A 27 -15.92 3.88 -21.78
CA GLU A 27 -17.26 4.21 -21.26
C GLU A 27 -17.60 3.50 -19.94
N ARG A 28 -17.01 2.33 -19.66
CA ARG A 28 -17.13 1.64 -18.36
C ARG A 28 -15.86 0.83 -18.00
N PRO A 29 -14.88 1.41 -17.28
CA PRO A 29 -13.57 0.79 -17.07
C PRO A 29 -13.58 -0.48 -16.18
N TYR A 30 -14.71 -0.79 -15.54
CA TYR A 30 -14.81 -1.87 -14.54
C TYR A 30 -15.82 -2.96 -14.89
N GLN A 31 -16.35 -3.01 -16.11
CA GLN A 31 -17.37 -4.00 -16.51
C GLN A 31 -16.98 -5.46 -16.25
N ASN A 32 -15.68 -5.77 -16.29
CA ASN A 32 -15.16 -7.12 -16.14
C ASN A 32 -14.60 -7.44 -14.75
N LEU A 33 -14.80 -6.54 -13.76
CA LEU A 33 -14.29 -6.72 -12.40
C LEU A 33 -15.46 -6.99 -11.44
N GLN A 34 -15.94 -8.24 -11.42
CA GLN A 34 -17.09 -8.66 -10.63
C GLN A 34 -16.82 -8.64 -9.11
N LYS A 35 -15.56 -8.78 -8.70
CA LYS A 35 -15.07 -8.80 -7.32
C LYS A 35 -14.76 -7.39 -6.79
N LEU A 36 -14.96 -6.36 -7.63
CA LEU A 36 -14.68 -4.98 -7.29
C LEU A 36 -15.66 -4.47 -6.22
N LYS A 37 -15.10 -3.95 -5.14
CA LYS A 37 -15.84 -3.25 -4.09
C LYS A 37 -15.46 -1.77 -4.08
N ALA A 38 -16.32 -0.94 -3.52
CA ALA A 38 -16.08 0.50 -3.38
C ALA A 38 -16.53 1.00 -2.02
N LEU A 39 -15.79 1.95 -1.46
CA LEU A 39 -16.25 2.73 -0.30
C LEU A 39 -17.14 3.90 -0.79
N PRO A 40 -18.26 4.20 -0.13
CA PRO A 40 -19.11 5.32 -0.54
C PRO A 40 -18.54 6.67 -0.09
N PHE A 41 -18.98 7.75 -0.75
CA PHE A 41 -18.64 9.11 -0.35
C PHE A 41 -19.40 9.52 0.92
N HIS A 42 -18.65 9.79 1.99
CA HIS A 42 -19.19 10.23 3.28
C HIS A 42 -19.04 11.73 3.54
N CYS A 43 -18.29 12.43 2.69
CA CYS A 43 -18.09 13.86 2.74
C CYS A 43 -18.78 14.48 1.53
N ASN A 44 -19.56 15.54 1.69
CA ASN A 44 -20.14 16.27 0.57
C ASN A 44 -19.08 17.21 -0.08
N PRO A 45 -19.32 17.68 -1.31
CA PRO A 45 -18.39 18.53 -2.06
C PRO A 45 -17.99 19.83 -1.34
N GLU A 46 -18.95 20.49 -0.69
CA GLU A 46 -18.72 21.79 -0.03
C GLU A 46 -17.79 21.63 1.18
N ASP A 47 -18.06 20.62 2.02
CA ASP A 47 -17.22 20.28 3.16
C ASP A 47 -15.82 19.87 2.72
N ALA A 48 -15.72 19.11 1.63
CA ALA A 48 -14.43 18.71 1.06
C ALA A 48 -13.62 19.92 0.61
N GLN A 49 -14.20 20.83 -0.17
CA GLN A 49 -13.53 22.05 -0.58
C GLN A 49 -13.14 22.93 0.62
N LYS A 50 -14.00 23.03 1.64
CA LYS A 50 -13.72 23.79 2.87
C LYS A 50 -12.54 23.20 3.63
N ARG A 51 -12.45 21.87 3.73
CA ARG A 51 -11.33 21.15 4.37
C ARG A 51 -10.05 21.36 3.59
N MET A 52 -10.06 21.10 2.28
CA MET A 52 -8.90 21.31 1.41
C MET A 52 -8.41 22.77 1.48
N SER A 53 -9.32 23.74 1.45
CA SER A 53 -8.97 25.16 1.57
C SER A 53 -8.19 25.48 2.84
N LYS A 54 -8.48 24.83 3.97
CA LYS A 54 -7.75 25.09 5.23
C LYS A 54 -6.28 24.70 5.14
N PHE A 55 -5.98 23.57 4.50
CA PHE A 55 -4.60 23.08 4.36
C PHE A 55 -3.84 23.76 3.23
N LEU A 56 -4.54 24.19 2.18
CA LEU A 56 -3.91 24.76 0.99
C LEU A 56 -3.77 26.29 1.02
N LEU A 57 -4.50 26.99 1.90
CA LEU A 57 -4.42 28.44 2.02
C LEU A 57 -2.99 28.97 2.22
N PRO A 58 -2.13 28.37 3.08
CA PRO A 58 -0.74 28.80 3.23
C PRO A 58 0.12 28.63 1.96
N LEU A 59 -0.29 27.73 1.06
CA LEU A 59 0.43 27.45 -0.19
C LEU A 59 -0.01 28.40 -1.32
N ILE A 60 -1.29 28.79 -1.33
CA ILE A 60 -1.91 29.55 -2.42
C ILE A 60 -1.84 31.06 -2.20
N SER A 61 -1.93 31.53 -0.95
CA SER A 61 -2.03 32.96 -0.60
C SER A 61 -0.67 33.56 -0.23
N ASP A 62 -0.36 34.74 -0.76
CA ASP A 62 0.88 35.48 -0.47
C ASP A 62 0.90 36.07 0.96
N ASP A 63 -0.27 36.30 1.56
CA ASP A 63 -0.44 36.79 2.93
C ASP A 63 -0.20 35.71 4.02
N SER A 64 0.70 34.76 3.76
CA SER A 64 0.86 33.49 4.50
C SER A 64 1.08 33.66 6.02
N ALA A 65 1.69 34.76 6.46
CA ALA A 65 2.02 35.01 7.86
C ALA A 65 0.81 35.36 8.75
N LEU A 66 -0.23 36.01 8.20
CA LEU A 66 -1.42 36.40 8.99
C LEU A 66 -2.49 35.30 9.00
N TYR A 67 -2.65 34.57 7.89
CA TYR A 67 -3.69 33.55 7.80
C TYR A 67 -3.40 32.30 8.65
N SER A 68 -2.14 31.99 8.96
CA SER A 68 -1.79 30.88 9.86
C SER A 68 -2.37 31.06 11.27
N ILE A 69 -2.24 32.27 11.83
CA ILE A 69 -2.70 32.61 13.19
C ILE A 69 -4.24 32.73 13.22
N PHE A 70 -4.85 33.23 12.15
CA PHE A 70 -6.29 33.55 12.12
C PHE A 70 -7.16 32.54 11.37
N SER A 71 -6.61 31.47 10.77
CA SER A 71 -7.39 30.43 10.05
C SER A 71 -8.49 29.78 10.91
N SER A 72 -8.31 29.75 12.23
CA SER A 72 -9.30 29.26 13.19
C SER A 72 -10.46 30.24 13.41
N PHE A 73 -10.25 31.54 13.16
CA PHE A 73 -11.17 32.64 13.46
C PHE A 73 -11.80 33.28 12.22
N VAL A 74 -11.13 33.26 11.07
CA VAL A 74 -11.62 33.81 9.79
C VAL A 74 -12.26 32.69 8.99
N LEU A 75 -13.45 32.27 9.42
CA LEU A 75 -14.21 31.14 8.82
C LEU A 75 -14.78 31.42 7.42
N ASP A 76 -14.76 32.66 6.95
CA ASP A 76 -15.50 33.05 5.74
C ASP A 76 -14.66 33.10 4.44
N LYS A 77 -13.32 33.12 4.52
CA LYS A 77 -12.48 33.13 3.31
C LYS A 77 -12.09 31.71 2.90
N MET A 78 -13.03 31.04 2.25
CA MET A 78 -12.78 29.77 1.58
C MET A 78 -12.15 30.03 0.20
N VAL A 79 -10.93 29.52 -0.02
CA VAL A 79 -10.32 29.50 -1.34
C VAL A 79 -11.02 28.41 -2.16
N ARG A 80 -11.72 28.82 -3.20
CA ARG A 80 -12.41 27.89 -4.09
C ARG A 80 -11.45 27.37 -5.17
N PRO A 81 -11.45 26.07 -5.45
CA PRO A 81 -10.71 25.54 -6.58
C PRO A 81 -11.30 26.04 -7.90
N VAL A 82 -10.44 26.19 -8.92
CA VAL A 82 -10.88 26.47 -10.31
C VAL A 82 -11.48 25.25 -10.99
N GLN A 83 -11.17 24.05 -10.50
CA GLN A 83 -11.74 22.79 -10.95
C GLN A 83 -11.87 21.86 -9.76
N PHE A 84 -13.03 21.22 -9.62
CA PHE A 84 -13.33 20.27 -8.56
C PHE A 84 -14.06 19.06 -9.16
N SER A 85 -13.75 17.86 -8.70
CA SER A 85 -14.41 16.64 -9.18
C SER A 85 -14.34 15.51 -8.16
N ALA A 86 -15.40 14.72 -8.07
CA ALA A 86 -15.39 13.44 -7.37
C ALA A 86 -14.77 12.34 -8.24
N ALA A 87 -13.97 11.46 -7.65
CA ALA A 87 -13.40 10.33 -8.35
C ALA A 87 -13.22 9.10 -7.45
N TYR A 88 -13.22 7.93 -8.08
CA TYR A 88 -12.76 6.68 -7.49
C TYR A 88 -11.33 6.39 -7.90
N PHE A 89 -10.45 6.25 -6.89
CA PHE A 89 -9.08 5.81 -7.09
C PHE A 89 -8.95 4.31 -6.80
N PRO A 90 -8.46 3.49 -7.74
CA PRO A 90 -8.35 2.06 -7.56
C PRO A 90 -7.13 1.70 -6.69
N VAL A 91 -7.30 0.74 -5.80
CA VAL A 91 -6.24 0.15 -4.98
C VAL A 91 -6.39 -1.36 -4.91
N TRP A 92 -5.27 -2.04 -4.66
CA TRP A 92 -5.26 -3.45 -4.31
C TRP A 92 -4.93 -3.61 -2.84
N VAL A 93 -5.74 -4.36 -2.12
CA VAL A 93 -5.43 -4.82 -0.77
C VAL A 93 -4.83 -6.21 -0.86
N LEU A 94 -3.59 -6.35 -0.41
CA LEU A 94 -2.82 -7.58 -0.51
C LEU A 94 -2.74 -8.28 0.83
N ASN A 95 -2.96 -9.59 0.79
CA ASN A 95 -2.63 -10.51 1.85
C ASN A 95 -1.66 -11.55 1.30
N ALA A 96 -0.47 -11.65 1.88
CA ALA A 96 0.57 -12.51 1.33
C ALA A 96 1.47 -13.11 2.41
N GLU A 97 1.94 -14.33 2.16
CA GLU A 97 3.11 -14.91 2.81
C GLU A 97 4.20 -15.10 1.77
N ILE A 98 5.36 -14.51 2.04
CA ILE A 98 6.53 -14.57 1.17
C ILE A 98 7.69 -15.18 1.94
N GLU A 99 8.27 -16.25 1.42
CA GLU A 99 9.55 -16.77 1.89
C GLU A 99 10.69 -16.17 1.07
N VAL A 100 11.77 -15.78 1.74
CA VAL A 100 12.95 -15.18 1.11
C VAL A 100 14.20 -15.43 1.94
N ASP A 101 15.34 -15.56 1.29
CA ASP A 101 16.65 -15.56 1.94
C ASP A 101 17.05 -14.12 2.28
N LEU A 102 17.12 -13.84 3.59
CA LEU A 102 17.58 -12.59 4.16
C LEU A 102 19.01 -12.74 4.70
N THR A 103 19.82 -11.70 4.56
CA THR A 103 21.12 -11.59 5.24
C THR A 103 21.05 -10.43 6.21
N HIS A 104 21.13 -10.74 7.51
CA HIS A 104 21.18 -9.73 8.56
C HIS A 104 22.50 -9.82 9.32
N GLU A 105 23.25 -8.71 9.40
CA GLU A 105 24.57 -8.68 10.07
C GLU A 105 25.53 -9.79 9.58
N GLY A 106 25.49 -10.07 8.26
CA GLY A 106 26.32 -11.10 7.63
C GLY A 106 25.83 -12.54 7.83
N VAL A 107 24.75 -12.76 8.57
CA VAL A 107 24.13 -14.09 8.75
C VAL A 107 22.98 -14.27 7.77
N ARG A 108 23.15 -15.19 6.82
CA ARG A 108 22.09 -15.56 5.87
C ARG A 108 21.12 -16.55 6.51
N ARG A 109 19.82 -16.28 6.40
CA ARG A 109 18.72 -17.14 6.86
C ARG A 109 17.55 -17.05 5.90
N ARG A 110 16.84 -18.17 5.73
CA ARG A 110 15.54 -18.17 5.09
C ARG A 110 14.49 -17.75 6.11
N GLY A 111 13.63 -16.81 5.76
CA GLY A 111 12.55 -16.37 6.63
C GLY A 111 11.28 -16.04 5.86
N SER A 112 10.18 -15.90 6.59
CA SER A 112 8.86 -15.60 6.05
C SER A 112 8.46 -14.17 6.38
N ILE A 113 7.83 -13.47 5.46
CA ILE A 113 7.30 -12.13 5.63
C ILE A 113 5.81 -12.22 5.36
N LEU A 114 4.99 -11.79 6.34
CA LEU A 114 3.56 -11.63 6.13
C LEU A 114 3.22 -10.18 5.81
N PHE A 115 2.42 -10.03 4.77
CA PHE A 115 1.74 -8.80 4.42
C PHE A 115 0.27 -9.03 4.73
N GLN A 116 -0.27 -8.25 5.67
CA GLN A 116 -1.68 -8.28 6.01
C GLN A 116 -2.28 -6.94 5.62
N ASN A 117 -3.36 -6.97 4.84
CA ASN A 117 -4.09 -5.76 4.42
C ASN A 117 -3.19 -4.66 3.83
N SER A 118 -2.12 -5.06 3.13
CA SER A 118 -1.15 -4.12 2.57
C SER A 118 -1.70 -3.49 1.30
N CYS A 119 -1.73 -2.17 1.23
CA CYS A 119 -2.29 -1.47 0.08
C CYS A 119 -1.23 -1.16 -0.97
N ILE A 120 -1.54 -1.41 -2.24
CA ILE A 120 -0.77 -0.90 -3.38
C ILE A 120 -1.70 -0.14 -4.35
N PRO A 121 -1.22 0.90 -5.04
CA PRO A 121 -2.04 1.66 -5.98
C PRO A 121 -2.44 0.78 -7.17
N GLY A 122 -3.72 0.82 -7.54
CA GLY A 122 -4.30 0.13 -8.69
C GLY A 122 -4.12 0.89 -10.01
N SER A 123 -3.61 2.13 -9.95
CA SER A 123 -3.35 2.97 -11.11
C SER A 123 -1.98 3.62 -11.03
N HIS A 124 -1.33 3.81 -12.19
CA HIS A 124 -0.05 4.52 -12.31
C HIS A 124 -0.23 6.03 -12.58
N LEU A 125 -1.43 6.57 -12.35
CA LEU A 125 -1.76 7.98 -12.58
C LEU A 125 -0.97 8.90 -11.63
N ALA A 126 0.09 9.49 -12.14
CA ALA A 126 0.93 10.43 -11.42
C ALA A 126 0.20 11.76 -11.14
N PRO A 127 0.38 12.39 -9.96
CA PRO A 127 1.10 11.90 -8.77
C PRO A 127 0.23 11.10 -7.79
N LEU A 128 -1.06 10.89 -8.11
CA LEU A 128 -2.01 10.20 -7.23
C LEU A 128 -1.53 8.81 -6.81
N CYS A 129 -0.87 8.10 -7.71
CA CYS A 129 -0.36 6.76 -7.43
C CYS A 129 0.65 6.69 -6.28
N SER A 130 1.41 7.76 -6.03
CA SER A 130 2.38 7.87 -4.92
C SER A 130 1.72 8.23 -3.57
N SER A 131 0.41 8.44 -3.54
CA SER A 131 -0.29 8.98 -2.37
C SER A 131 -0.58 7.92 -1.31
N PRO A 132 -0.36 8.21 -0.02
CA PRO A 132 -0.74 7.31 1.07
C PRO A 132 -2.23 7.39 1.37
N PHE A 133 -3.05 6.83 0.48
CA PHE A 133 -4.49 6.77 0.70
C PHE A 133 -4.86 5.83 1.86
N TRP A 134 -4.09 4.76 2.06
CA TRP A 134 -4.35 3.75 3.09
C TRP A 134 -4.04 4.29 4.48
N SER A 135 -5.00 4.18 5.39
CA SER A 135 -4.87 4.60 6.78
C SER A 135 -5.46 3.53 7.70
N PRO A 136 -5.12 3.53 9.01
CA PRO A 136 -5.74 2.61 9.97
C PRO A 136 -7.27 2.70 10.00
N SER A 137 -7.83 3.87 9.65
CA SER A 137 -9.28 4.03 9.53
C SER A 137 -9.86 3.32 8.31
N ILE A 138 -9.14 3.27 7.19
CA ILE A 138 -9.58 2.47 6.03
C ILE A 138 -9.45 0.99 6.34
N GLU A 139 -8.34 0.58 6.97
CA GLU A 139 -8.15 -0.81 7.38
C GLU A 139 -9.29 -1.28 8.29
N GLU A 140 -9.72 -0.46 9.26
CA GLU A 140 -10.89 -0.77 10.10
C GLU A 140 -12.17 -0.98 9.27
N LEU A 141 -12.46 -0.06 8.32
CA LEU A 141 -13.65 -0.14 7.48
C LEU A 141 -13.64 -1.36 6.54
N VAL A 142 -12.47 -1.71 6.01
CA VAL A 142 -12.30 -2.78 5.03
C VAL A 142 -12.19 -4.15 5.70
N CYS A 143 -11.55 -4.25 6.86
CA CYS A 143 -11.18 -5.53 7.45
C CYS A 143 -12.09 -5.96 8.61
N VAL A 144 -12.66 -5.01 9.37
CA VAL A 144 -13.47 -5.34 10.56
C VAL A 144 -14.94 -5.52 10.21
N ALA A 145 -15.48 -4.64 9.37
CA ALA A 145 -16.88 -4.67 8.95
C ALA A 145 -17.02 -4.37 7.43
N PRO A 146 -16.44 -5.21 6.55
CA PRO A 146 -16.52 -4.99 5.10
C PRO A 146 -17.95 -4.90 4.60
N GLU A 147 -18.87 -5.73 5.09
CA GLU A 147 -20.26 -5.76 4.61
C GLU A 147 -21.04 -4.47 4.89
N GLU A 148 -20.68 -3.75 5.95
CA GLU A 148 -21.33 -2.50 6.33
C GLU A 148 -20.77 -1.30 5.56
N ASN A 149 -19.50 -1.38 5.13
CA ASN A 149 -18.76 -0.23 4.62
C ASN A 149 -18.42 -0.33 3.13
N LEU A 150 -18.28 -1.55 2.60
CA LEU A 150 -17.97 -1.82 1.20
C LEU A 150 -19.21 -2.24 0.44
N MET A 151 -19.46 -1.56 -0.67
CA MET A 151 -20.54 -1.89 -1.58
C MET A 151 -19.96 -2.59 -2.83
N PRO A 152 -20.62 -3.62 -3.37
CA PRO A 152 -20.35 -4.06 -4.73
C PRO A 152 -20.40 -2.87 -5.69
N PHE A 153 -19.43 -2.77 -6.60
CA PHE A 153 -19.43 -1.66 -7.52
C PHE A 153 -20.59 -1.77 -8.52
N ASP A 154 -21.42 -0.73 -8.60
CA ASP A 154 -22.49 -0.60 -9.57
C ASP A 154 -22.62 0.84 -10.12
N GLU A 155 -23.49 1.04 -11.10
CA GLU A 155 -23.68 2.35 -11.74
C GLU A 155 -24.30 3.39 -10.80
N SER A 156 -24.93 2.99 -9.69
CA SER A 156 -25.48 3.95 -8.72
C SER A 156 -24.37 4.70 -7.98
N LEU A 157 -23.20 4.08 -7.82
CA LEU A 157 -22.03 4.73 -7.23
C LEU A 157 -21.40 5.79 -8.14
N LEU A 158 -21.81 5.89 -9.41
CA LEU A 158 -21.35 6.92 -10.34
C LEU A 158 -22.01 8.29 -10.10
N HIS A 159 -23.04 8.36 -9.25
CA HIS A 159 -23.69 9.61 -8.89
C HIS A 159 -23.93 9.66 -7.37
N GLN A 160 -23.08 10.41 -6.66
CA GLN A 160 -23.10 10.47 -5.20
C GLN A 160 -22.94 11.91 -4.71
N GLN A 161 -23.63 12.26 -3.62
CA GLN A 161 -23.56 13.60 -3.03
C GLN A 161 -23.87 14.74 -4.02
N GLY A 162 -24.69 14.46 -5.05
CA GLY A 162 -25.05 15.42 -6.10
C GLY A 162 -23.98 15.64 -7.18
N GLU A 163 -22.91 14.84 -7.20
CA GLU A 163 -21.82 14.92 -8.17
C GLU A 163 -21.72 13.66 -9.01
N ASP A 164 -21.26 13.83 -10.26
CA ASP A 164 -20.82 12.72 -11.10
C ASP A 164 -19.43 12.25 -10.64
N VAL A 165 -19.31 10.95 -10.38
CA VAL A 165 -18.08 10.34 -9.88
C VAL A 165 -17.30 9.73 -11.03
N HIS A 166 -16.07 10.21 -11.25
CA HIS A 166 -15.18 9.68 -12.28
C HIS A 166 -14.46 8.41 -11.82
N CYS A 167 -14.32 7.42 -12.69
CA CYS A 167 -13.58 6.20 -12.40
C CYS A 167 -12.16 6.26 -12.99
N ILE A 168 -11.13 6.19 -12.14
CA ILE A 168 -9.74 6.06 -12.60
C ILE A 168 -9.44 4.58 -12.87
N PRO A 169 -9.16 4.15 -14.11
CA PRO A 169 -9.05 2.73 -14.42
C PRO A 169 -7.89 2.04 -13.69
N TYR A 170 -8.07 0.74 -13.42
CA TYR A 170 -6.96 -0.12 -13.04
C TYR A 170 -5.96 -0.18 -14.18
N SER A 171 -4.73 0.18 -13.88
CA SER A 171 -3.63 0.15 -14.84
C SER A 171 -2.37 -0.48 -14.28
N THR A 172 -2.39 -0.94 -13.03
CA THR A 172 -1.34 -1.75 -12.41
C THR A 172 -1.91 -3.12 -12.02
N SER A 173 -1.10 -4.15 -12.20
CA SER A 173 -1.43 -5.50 -11.76
C SER A 173 -0.97 -5.70 -10.30
N PRO A 174 -1.76 -6.37 -9.45
CA PRO A 174 -1.35 -6.64 -8.08
C PRO A 174 -0.15 -7.60 -8.01
N PHE A 175 0.07 -8.38 -9.07
CA PHE A 175 1.12 -9.38 -9.15
C PHE A 175 2.43 -8.83 -9.73
N ALA A 176 2.36 -7.72 -10.47
CA ALA A 176 3.55 -7.11 -11.10
C ALA A 176 4.59 -6.65 -10.07
N LEU A 177 4.17 -6.32 -8.84
CA LEU A 177 5.09 -5.97 -7.76
C LEU A 177 6.02 -7.14 -7.43
N LEU A 178 5.52 -8.37 -7.41
CA LEU A 178 6.31 -9.56 -7.09
C LEU A 178 7.34 -9.84 -8.19
N ASP A 179 6.93 -9.70 -9.45
CA ASP A 179 7.84 -9.84 -10.59
C ASP A 179 8.91 -8.74 -10.56
N LYS A 180 8.54 -7.51 -10.20
CA LYS A 180 9.50 -6.43 -10.03
C LYS A 180 10.50 -6.75 -8.91
N VAL A 181 10.03 -7.19 -7.75
CA VAL A 181 10.89 -7.52 -6.60
C VAL A 181 11.85 -8.65 -6.93
N LYS A 182 11.39 -9.70 -7.64
CA LYS A 182 12.23 -10.81 -8.10
C LYS A 182 13.34 -10.38 -9.07
N ASN A 183 13.11 -9.31 -9.82
CA ASN A 183 14.02 -8.79 -10.83
C ASN A 183 14.85 -7.59 -10.36
N LEU A 184 14.83 -7.26 -9.06
CA LEU A 184 15.67 -6.19 -8.51
C LEU A 184 17.16 -6.50 -8.66
N THR A 185 17.94 -5.45 -8.89
CA THR A 185 19.40 -5.58 -8.96
C THR A 185 19.99 -5.78 -7.56
N TRP A 186 21.27 -6.16 -7.49
CA TRP A 186 21.97 -6.28 -6.21
C TRP A 186 22.11 -4.94 -5.48
N GLU A 187 22.08 -3.79 -6.17
CA GLU A 187 22.13 -2.49 -5.51
C GLU A 187 20.78 -2.14 -4.85
N ASP A 188 19.68 -2.60 -5.44
CA ASP A 188 18.31 -2.31 -4.98
C ASP A 188 17.80 -3.30 -3.91
N ASN A 189 18.54 -4.36 -3.60
CA ASN A 189 18.12 -5.40 -2.64
C ASN A 189 18.49 -5.09 -1.17
N THR A 190 19.06 -3.91 -0.93
CA THR A 190 19.44 -3.44 0.40
C THR A 190 18.23 -2.76 1.04
N VAL A 191 17.64 -3.42 2.04
CA VAL A 191 16.48 -2.92 2.78
C VAL A 191 16.92 -1.86 3.79
N ASP A 192 18.00 -2.13 4.51
CA ASP A 192 18.71 -1.16 5.33
C ASP A 192 20.22 -1.49 5.41
N LYS A 193 21.00 -0.72 6.18
CA LYS A 193 22.46 -0.90 6.30
C LYS A 193 22.90 -2.29 6.79
N HIS A 194 22.00 -3.03 7.44
CA HIS A 194 22.29 -4.31 8.08
C HIS A 194 21.47 -5.46 7.50
N LEU A 195 20.54 -5.18 6.58
CA LEU A 195 19.58 -6.12 6.05
C LEU A 195 19.55 -6.07 4.53
N THR A 196 19.89 -7.19 3.91
CA THR A 196 19.71 -7.42 2.47
C THR A 196 18.89 -8.68 2.24
N PHE A 197 18.31 -8.82 1.05
CA PHE A 197 17.63 -10.04 0.65
C PHE A 197 18.10 -10.52 -0.72
N SER A 198 17.83 -11.79 -1.04
CA SER A 198 18.08 -12.34 -2.37
C SER A 198 16.79 -12.34 -3.20
N PRO A 199 16.63 -11.44 -4.19
CA PRO A 199 15.45 -11.38 -5.06
C PRO A 199 15.05 -12.71 -5.68
N SER A 200 16.03 -13.49 -6.14
CA SER A 200 15.83 -14.80 -6.78
C SER A 200 15.34 -15.89 -5.84
N SER A 201 15.48 -15.70 -4.52
CA SER A 201 15.00 -16.65 -3.51
C SER A 201 13.54 -16.43 -3.12
N LEU A 202 12.89 -15.38 -3.66
CA LEU A 202 11.53 -15.02 -3.30
C LEU A 202 10.54 -16.10 -3.77
N GLU A 203 9.88 -16.73 -2.80
CA GLU A 203 8.85 -17.73 -3.00
C GLU A 203 7.54 -17.26 -2.37
N VAL A 204 6.46 -17.27 -3.15
CA VAL A 204 5.14 -16.86 -2.67
C VAL A 204 4.41 -18.11 -2.16
N LYS A 205 4.13 -18.14 -0.86
CA LYS A 205 3.46 -19.27 -0.20
C LYS A 205 1.96 -19.14 -0.18
N ILE A 206 1.44 -17.92 -0.05
CA ILE A 206 0.04 -17.56 -0.29
C ILE A 206 -0.01 -16.11 -0.77
N LEU A 207 -0.98 -15.80 -1.64
CA LEU A 207 -1.24 -14.45 -2.10
C LEU A 207 -2.70 -14.28 -2.50
N SER A 208 -3.38 -13.30 -1.89
CA SER A 208 -4.64 -12.77 -2.38
C SER A 208 -4.54 -11.27 -2.63
N ALA A 209 -5.31 -10.80 -3.60
CA ALA A 209 -5.41 -9.39 -3.96
C ALA A 209 -6.88 -9.01 -4.09
N SER A 210 -7.32 -8.01 -3.32
CA SER A 210 -8.69 -7.52 -3.35
C SER A 210 -8.79 -6.15 -3.99
N PRO A 211 -9.56 -6.00 -5.08
CA PRO A 211 -9.73 -4.72 -5.75
C PRO A 211 -10.73 -3.84 -4.99
N ILE A 212 -10.30 -2.65 -4.58
CA ILE A 212 -11.14 -1.67 -3.88
C ILE A 212 -11.05 -0.30 -4.55
N LEU A 213 -12.18 0.39 -4.66
CA LEU A 213 -12.23 1.79 -5.04
C LEU A 213 -12.31 2.70 -3.82
N LEU A 214 -11.35 3.61 -3.69
CA LEU A 214 -11.33 4.63 -2.67
C LEU A 214 -11.97 5.92 -3.20
N PRO A 215 -12.98 6.48 -2.51
CA PRO A 215 -13.59 7.74 -2.92
C PRO A 215 -12.63 8.88 -2.58
N ILE A 216 -12.34 9.72 -3.57
CA ILE A 216 -11.47 10.88 -3.44
C ILE A 216 -12.12 12.11 -4.08
N TYR A 217 -11.79 13.28 -3.58
CA TYR A 217 -12.02 14.55 -4.25
C TYR A 217 -10.72 15.05 -4.87
N LEU A 218 -10.80 15.52 -6.11
CA LEU A 218 -9.71 16.16 -6.83
C LEU A 218 -10.02 17.65 -6.97
N ALA A 219 -9.04 18.49 -6.68
CA ALA A 219 -9.18 19.93 -6.77
C ALA A 219 -7.96 20.55 -7.43
N LYS A 220 -8.19 21.53 -8.30
CA LYS A 220 -7.14 22.34 -8.91
C LYS A 220 -7.29 23.78 -8.46
N TYR A 221 -6.20 24.38 -8.01
CA TYR A 221 -6.12 25.77 -7.60
C TYR A 221 -5.18 26.53 -8.55
N GLU A 222 -5.47 27.82 -8.75
CA GLU A 222 -4.53 28.76 -9.38
C GLU A 222 -3.89 29.60 -8.28
N THR A 223 -2.58 29.80 -8.37
CA THR A 223 -1.80 30.66 -7.48
C THR A 223 -0.89 31.55 -8.32
N GLU A 224 -0.67 32.79 -7.86
CA GLU A 224 0.17 33.79 -8.52
C GLU A 224 1.31 34.21 -7.58
N PRO A 225 2.25 33.29 -7.24
CA PRO A 225 3.20 33.49 -6.15
C PRO A 225 4.27 34.58 -6.43
N GLU A 226 4.47 34.95 -7.70
CA GLU A 226 5.39 36.00 -8.14
C GLU A 226 4.77 36.76 -9.31
N GLU A 227 5.05 38.07 -9.41
CA GLU A 227 4.43 39.02 -10.36
C GLU A 227 4.34 38.44 -11.80
N ASN A 228 3.16 37.88 -12.12
CA ASN A 228 2.68 37.37 -13.42
C ASN A 228 2.94 35.90 -13.82
N VAL A 229 3.37 35.01 -12.93
CA VAL A 229 3.44 33.57 -13.27
C VAL A 229 2.31 32.80 -12.60
N LYS A 230 1.23 32.56 -13.36
CA LYS A 230 0.16 31.62 -12.93
C LYS A 230 0.73 30.22 -12.77
N GLN A 231 0.74 29.73 -11.54
CA GLN A 231 1.02 28.34 -11.21
C GLN A 231 -0.29 27.63 -10.87
N THR A 232 -0.31 26.32 -11.09
CA THR A 232 -1.46 25.50 -10.72
C THR A 232 -1.04 24.48 -9.69
N LEU A 233 -1.84 24.35 -8.64
CA LEU A 233 -1.65 23.37 -7.58
C LEU A 233 -2.78 22.35 -7.65
N THR A 234 -2.43 21.08 -7.83
CA THR A 234 -3.38 19.97 -7.73
C THR A 234 -3.35 19.42 -6.33
N ALA A 235 -4.52 19.32 -5.72
CA ALA A 235 -4.72 18.72 -4.41
C ALA A 235 -5.81 17.67 -4.48
N TRP A 236 -5.78 16.74 -3.53
CA TRP A 236 -6.79 15.71 -3.41
C TRP A 236 -7.03 15.34 -1.95
N MET A 237 -8.19 14.74 -1.69
CA MET A 237 -8.61 14.38 -0.34
C MET A 237 -9.37 13.06 -0.36
N SER A 238 -9.07 12.17 0.58
CA SER A 238 -9.89 10.97 0.81
C SER A 238 -11.29 11.35 1.32
N ALA A 239 -12.34 10.75 0.76
CA ALA A 239 -13.73 11.10 1.02
C ALA A 239 -14.53 10.01 1.77
N HIS A 240 -13.86 8.99 2.31
CA HIS A 240 -14.50 7.87 3.02
C HIS A 240 -14.78 8.14 4.52
N LYS A 241 -14.22 9.22 5.11
CA LYS A 241 -14.41 9.53 6.54
C LYS A 241 -14.56 11.02 6.80
N PHE A 242 -15.44 11.36 7.75
CA PHE A 242 -15.71 12.75 8.14
C PHE A 242 -14.74 13.29 9.21
N ALA A 243 -14.14 12.46 10.07
CA ALA A 243 -13.39 12.99 11.23
C ALA A 243 -12.02 13.59 10.85
N THR A 244 -11.23 12.91 10.02
CA THR A 244 -9.85 13.31 9.68
C THR A 244 -9.67 13.28 8.15
N PRO A 245 -9.73 14.45 7.48
CA PRO A 245 -9.53 14.48 6.04
C PRO A 245 -8.04 14.27 5.73
N ASN A 246 -7.72 13.17 5.05
CA ASN A 246 -6.39 12.97 4.48
C ASN A 246 -6.26 13.85 3.23
N VAL A 247 -5.87 15.11 3.43
CA VAL A 247 -5.59 16.06 2.34
C VAL A 247 -4.15 15.88 1.90
N MET A 248 -3.95 15.93 0.58
CA MET A 248 -2.68 15.74 -0.08
C MET A 248 -2.55 16.71 -1.25
N THR A 249 -1.34 17.00 -1.68
CA THR A 249 -1.06 17.83 -2.85
C THR A 249 0.22 17.42 -3.54
N GLU A 250 0.35 17.73 -4.82
CA GLU A 250 1.56 17.45 -5.58
C GLU A 250 2.75 18.27 -5.06
N ASN A 251 3.95 17.67 -5.05
CA ASN A 251 5.17 18.43 -4.80
C ASN A 251 5.52 19.25 -6.04
N LEU A 252 5.58 20.58 -5.90
CA LEU A 252 5.94 21.48 -6.99
C LEU A 252 7.47 21.55 -7.25
N ASN A 253 8.26 20.58 -6.77
CA ASN A 253 9.71 20.44 -6.98
C ASN A 253 10.50 21.71 -6.64
N GLY A 254 10.44 22.15 -5.39
CA GLY A 254 11.20 23.31 -4.90
C GLY A 254 10.68 24.67 -5.38
N LYS A 255 9.54 24.72 -6.08
CA LYS A 255 8.85 25.99 -6.41
C LYS A 255 8.06 26.57 -5.25
N ILE A 256 7.75 25.75 -4.25
CA ILE A 256 7.20 26.26 -3.00
C ILE A 256 8.40 26.79 -2.22
N HIS A 257 8.43 28.11 -2.03
CA HIS A 257 9.42 28.76 -1.18
C HIS A 257 9.49 28.06 0.17
N GLU A 258 10.70 27.72 0.63
CA GLU A 258 10.95 27.02 1.90
C GLU A 258 10.22 27.71 3.07
N GLU A 259 10.17 29.04 3.06
CA GLU A 259 9.41 29.87 4.01
C GLU A 259 7.91 29.53 4.08
N ARG A 260 7.27 29.18 2.94
CA ARG A 260 5.85 28.76 2.92
C ARG A 260 5.69 27.36 3.51
N LEU A 261 6.66 26.48 3.30
CA LEU A 261 6.67 25.16 3.92
C LEU A 261 6.90 25.27 5.43
N GLU A 262 7.80 26.15 5.88
CA GLU A 262 7.99 26.42 7.31
C GLU A 262 6.73 27.00 7.95
N ALA A 263 6.06 27.96 7.29
CA ALA A 263 4.80 28.51 7.77
C ALA A 263 3.70 27.44 7.87
N LEU A 264 3.65 26.53 6.89
CA LEU A 264 2.76 25.37 6.91
C LEU A 264 3.10 24.44 8.08
N VAL A 265 4.37 24.05 8.25
CA VAL A 265 4.84 23.18 9.34
C VAL A 265 4.55 23.81 10.70
N PHE A 266 4.76 25.12 10.86
CA PHE A 266 4.43 25.84 12.09
C PHE A 266 2.93 25.78 12.39
N THR A 267 2.09 26.07 11.39
CA THR A 267 0.62 26.00 11.52
C THR A 267 0.15 24.58 11.84
N MET A 268 0.84 23.60 11.28
CA MET A 268 0.51 22.18 11.35
C MET A 268 1.27 21.44 12.45
N SER A 269 2.09 22.11 13.27
CA SER A 269 2.96 21.48 14.29
C SER A 269 2.21 20.71 15.39
N LYS A 270 0.86 20.81 15.41
CA LYS A 270 -0.02 19.93 16.21
C LYS A 270 -0.33 18.59 15.52
N ILE A 271 0.08 18.42 14.28
CA ILE A 271 -0.08 17.23 13.43
C ILE A 271 1.33 16.67 13.23
N HIS A 272 1.51 15.41 13.59
CA HIS A 272 2.80 14.70 13.61
C HIS A 272 3.38 14.58 12.18
N ASN A 273 4.05 15.61 11.67
CA ASN A 273 4.48 15.61 10.27
C ASN A 273 5.87 14.98 10.10
N SER A 274 5.89 13.76 9.54
CA SER A 274 7.02 13.26 8.76
C SER A 274 7.00 13.98 7.40
N PHE A 275 7.50 15.21 7.35
CA PHE A 275 7.63 15.93 6.07
C PHE A 275 8.78 15.32 5.27
N ASN A 276 8.45 14.63 4.18
CA ASN A 276 9.45 14.16 3.22
C ASN A 276 9.57 15.18 2.08
N GLY A 277 10.51 16.12 2.20
CA GLY A 277 10.73 17.18 1.20
C GLY A 277 11.08 16.64 -0.20
N ASP A 278 11.59 15.42 -0.27
CA ASP A 278 11.97 14.76 -1.52
C ASP A 278 10.83 13.93 -2.14
N GLY A 279 9.68 13.79 -1.45
CA GLY A 279 8.53 13.02 -1.93
C GLY A 279 7.77 13.75 -3.05
N GLU A 280 7.13 13.01 -3.96
CA GLU A 280 6.31 13.60 -5.03
C GLU A 280 4.95 14.15 -4.55
N VAL A 281 4.56 13.79 -3.32
CA VAL A 281 3.27 14.14 -2.70
C VAL A 281 3.55 14.71 -1.32
N TYR A 282 2.96 15.87 -1.05
CA TYR A 282 2.85 16.40 0.30
C TYR A 282 1.57 15.90 0.95
N THR A 283 1.71 15.31 2.13
CA THR A 283 0.59 14.87 2.97
C THR A 283 0.44 15.84 4.13
N PHE A 284 -0.80 16.22 4.44
CA PHE A 284 -1.12 17.05 5.60
C PHE A 284 -1.48 16.19 6.83
N ASP A 285 -1.25 14.88 6.74
CA ASP A 285 -1.55 13.88 7.76
C ASP A 285 -0.48 12.77 7.71
N SER A 286 -0.34 12.01 8.81
CA SER A 286 0.64 10.94 8.95
C SER A 286 -0.03 9.57 8.89
N TYR A 287 0.07 8.90 7.75
CA TYR A 287 -0.45 7.55 7.59
C TYR A 287 0.58 6.61 6.97
N ASP A 288 0.61 5.39 7.48
CA ASP A 288 1.38 4.29 6.95
C ASP A 288 0.56 3.54 5.89
N GLN A 289 1.14 3.31 4.71
CA GLN A 289 0.46 2.60 3.61
C GLN A 289 0.43 1.07 3.77
N THR A 290 1.34 0.53 4.57
CA THR A 290 1.65 -0.90 4.58
C THR A 290 1.75 -1.43 6.00
N THR A 291 1.09 -2.57 6.23
CA THR A 291 1.18 -3.35 7.46
C THR A 291 1.99 -4.61 7.17
N VAL A 292 3.22 -4.63 7.71
CA VAL A 292 4.19 -5.71 7.48
C VAL A 292 4.52 -6.39 8.81
N SER A 293 4.37 -7.71 8.84
CA SER A 293 4.68 -8.55 9.99
C SER A 293 5.73 -9.59 9.56
N PRO A 294 7.03 -9.34 9.75
CA PRO A 294 8.05 -10.34 9.47
C PRO A 294 8.01 -11.45 10.51
N ILE A 295 8.20 -12.68 10.05
CA ILE A 295 8.09 -13.89 10.84
C ILE A 295 9.39 -14.69 10.74
N GLY A 296 9.83 -15.27 11.86
CA GLY A 296 11.03 -16.13 11.90
C GLY A 296 12.36 -15.40 12.16
N PHE A 297 12.33 -14.09 12.49
CA PHE A 297 13.54 -13.34 12.87
C PHE A 297 13.56 -13.03 14.37
N PRO A 298 14.30 -13.79 15.18
CA PRO A 298 14.33 -13.60 16.63
C PRO A 298 14.94 -12.25 17.02
N GLY A 299 14.27 -11.51 17.91
CA GLY A 299 14.84 -10.35 18.60
C GLY A 299 14.93 -9.06 17.78
N GLN A 300 14.48 -9.07 16.52
CA GLN A 300 14.66 -7.93 15.61
C GLN A 300 13.41 -7.08 15.48
N LYS A 301 13.12 -6.30 16.52
CA LYS A 301 12.04 -5.31 16.52
C LYS A 301 12.16 -4.27 15.38
N ARG A 302 13.34 -4.12 14.78
CA ARG A 302 13.61 -3.18 13.69
C ARG A 302 13.26 -3.72 12.31
N LEU A 303 13.30 -5.04 12.12
CA LEU A 303 13.08 -5.67 10.82
C LEU A 303 11.72 -5.34 10.20
N PRO A 304 10.58 -5.38 10.93
CA PRO A 304 9.28 -5.02 10.36
C PRO A 304 9.28 -3.62 9.77
N ASN A 305 9.80 -2.67 10.54
CA ASN A 305 9.84 -1.26 10.15
C ASN A 305 10.82 -1.02 8.99
N ALA A 306 11.96 -1.72 8.95
CA ALA A 306 12.91 -1.62 7.83
C ALA A 306 12.27 -2.07 6.51
N ILE A 307 11.64 -3.26 6.50
CA ILE A 307 10.94 -3.78 5.31
C ILE A 307 9.78 -2.88 4.92
N LYS A 308 8.98 -2.44 5.90
CA LYS A 308 7.86 -1.51 5.70
C LYS A 308 8.32 -0.21 5.05
N ASN A 309 9.35 0.44 5.60
CA ASN A 309 9.89 1.70 5.08
C ASN A 309 10.47 1.52 3.68
N TRP A 310 11.24 0.45 3.45
CA TRP A 310 11.77 0.14 2.13
C TRP A 310 10.66 -0.05 1.09
N LEU A 311 9.60 -0.79 1.43
CA LEU A 311 8.46 -0.98 0.53
C LEU A 311 7.69 0.34 0.32
N HIS A 312 7.54 1.14 1.37
CA HIS A 312 6.93 2.46 1.27
C HIS A 312 7.73 3.38 0.34
N ASP A 313 9.06 3.41 0.46
CA ASP A 313 9.94 4.18 -0.42
C ASP A 313 9.90 3.69 -1.86
N LEU A 314 9.77 2.37 -2.05
CA LEU A 314 9.57 1.78 -3.37
C LEU A 314 8.26 2.25 -4.00
N LEU A 315 7.18 2.31 -3.23
CA LEU A 315 5.83 2.66 -3.71
C LEU A 315 5.55 4.17 -3.69
N SER A 316 6.32 5.00 -2.98
CA SER A 316 6.10 6.45 -2.92
C SER A 316 6.59 7.22 -4.15
N ARG A 317 7.19 6.51 -5.13
CA ARG A 317 7.71 7.09 -6.37
C ARG A 317 6.84 6.68 -7.56
N THR A 318 6.33 7.66 -8.31
CA THR A 318 5.54 7.44 -9.51
C THR A 318 6.31 6.60 -10.52
N SER A 319 7.61 6.87 -10.69
CA SER A 319 8.45 6.12 -11.62
C SER A 319 8.47 4.63 -11.31
N ASN A 320 8.45 4.27 -10.02
CA ASN A 320 8.41 2.88 -9.60
C ASN A 320 7.05 2.24 -9.84
N ILE A 321 5.95 2.96 -9.63
CA ILE A 321 4.61 2.44 -9.89
C ILE A 321 4.34 2.32 -11.39
N ALA A 322 4.88 3.22 -12.20
CA ALA A 322 4.78 3.16 -13.66
C ALA A 322 5.38 1.87 -14.23
N THR A 323 6.42 1.30 -13.60
CA THR A 323 6.94 -0.02 -14.03
C THR A 323 6.03 -1.19 -13.68
N LEU A 324 5.02 -0.98 -12.81
CA LEU A 324 3.99 -1.96 -12.48
C LEU A 324 2.80 -1.89 -13.45
N ALA A 325 2.86 -0.99 -14.44
CA ALA A 325 1.77 -0.77 -15.38
C ALA A 325 1.53 -2.04 -16.20
N SER A 326 0.39 -2.67 -15.95
CA SER A 326 -0.09 -3.87 -16.62
C SER A 326 -1.61 -3.84 -16.52
N PRO A 327 -2.33 -3.43 -17.58
CA PRO A 327 -3.77 -3.31 -17.53
C PRO A 327 -4.41 -4.65 -17.22
N LEU A 328 -5.28 -4.67 -16.21
CA LEU A 328 -6.06 -5.85 -15.86
C LEU A 328 -7.27 -5.93 -16.79
N LYS A 329 -7.47 -7.08 -17.44
CA LYS A 329 -8.60 -7.28 -18.37
C LYS A 329 -9.88 -7.72 -17.66
N ASP A 330 -9.73 -8.59 -16.67
CA ASP A 330 -10.77 -9.21 -15.87
C ASP A 330 -10.19 -9.64 -14.52
N ASP A 331 -11.04 -10.09 -13.61
CA ASP A 331 -10.66 -10.63 -12.31
C ASP A 331 -10.82 -12.16 -12.23
N GLY A 332 -10.66 -12.86 -13.35
CA GLY A 332 -10.78 -14.32 -13.44
C GLY A 332 -9.69 -15.10 -12.69
N ASP A 333 -8.55 -14.46 -12.40
CA ASP A 333 -7.48 -15.08 -11.60
C ASP A 333 -8.01 -15.44 -10.20
N PRO A 334 -7.87 -16.71 -9.75
CA PRO A 334 -8.42 -17.15 -8.47
C PRO A 334 -7.78 -16.45 -7.26
N ARG A 335 -6.59 -15.85 -7.42
CA ARG A 335 -5.91 -15.06 -6.38
C ARG A 335 -6.52 -13.66 -6.25
N ILE A 336 -7.23 -13.17 -7.25
CA ILE A 336 -8.03 -11.95 -7.12
C ILE A 336 -9.31 -12.33 -6.37
N ARG A 337 -9.54 -11.74 -5.21
CA ARG A 337 -10.65 -12.09 -4.30
C ARG A 337 -11.49 -10.84 -4.01
N ALA A 338 -12.80 -10.99 -3.89
CA ALA A 338 -13.61 -9.92 -3.34
C ALA A 338 -13.20 -9.68 -1.88
N ALA A 339 -13.28 -8.42 -1.43
CA ALA A 339 -13.02 -8.06 -0.03
C ALA A 339 -14.23 -8.45 0.83
N ASP A 340 -14.34 -9.74 1.14
CA ASP A 340 -15.43 -10.33 1.92
C ASP A 340 -14.94 -10.78 3.31
N ILE A 341 -15.85 -10.84 4.29
CA ILE A 341 -15.51 -11.12 5.68
C ILE A 341 -15.05 -12.57 5.89
N GLU A 342 -15.68 -13.56 5.23
CA GLU A 342 -15.32 -14.96 5.43
C GLU A 342 -13.91 -15.25 4.91
N GLU A 343 -13.55 -14.67 3.77
CA GLU A 343 -12.21 -14.79 3.18
C GLU A 343 -11.17 -14.15 4.10
N SER A 344 -11.46 -12.96 4.62
CA SER A 344 -10.57 -12.24 5.55
C SER A 344 -10.34 -13.04 6.84
N VAL A 345 -11.42 -13.59 7.43
CA VAL A 345 -11.33 -14.45 8.63
C VAL A 345 -10.50 -15.70 8.36
N GLN A 346 -10.68 -16.35 7.20
CA GLN A 346 -9.89 -17.52 6.84
C GLN A 346 -8.40 -17.20 6.73
N LEU A 347 -8.04 -16.11 6.05
CA LEU A 347 -6.66 -15.67 5.90
C LEU A 347 -6.04 -15.25 7.23
N ASP A 348 -6.79 -14.57 8.10
CA ASP A 348 -6.34 -14.21 9.45
C ASP A 348 -6.05 -15.45 10.30
N MET A 349 -6.91 -16.47 10.23
CA MET A 349 -6.66 -17.75 10.90
C MET A 349 -5.40 -18.43 10.37
N TYR A 350 -5.19 -18.42 9.05
CA TYR A 350 -3.97 -18.94 8.42
C TYR A 350 -2.73 -18.18 8.91
N PHE A 351 -2.71 -16.85 8.83
CA PHE A 351 -1.57 -16.04 9.23
C PHE A 351 -1.25 -16.14 10.72
N LYS A 352 -2.27 -16.19 11.58
CA LYS A 352 -2.07 -16.46 13.00
C LYS A 352 -1.40 -17.81 13.25
N ASN A 353 -1.79 -18.83 12.48
CA ASN A 353 -1.15 -20.14 12.57
C ASN A 353 0.32 -20.09 12.09
N GLU A 354 0.65 -19.33 11.04
CA GLU A 354 2.04 -19.13 10.61
C GLU A 354 2.90 -18.43 11.66
N ILE A 355 2.35 -17.43 12.36
CA ILE A 355 3.02 -16.78 13.50
C ILE A 355 3.32 -17.82 14.59
N ASP A 356 2.35 -18.68 14.91
CA ASP A 356 2.53 -19.74 15.92
C ASP A 356 3.57 -20.79 15.48
N ILE A 357 3.56 -21.21 14.21
CA ILE A 357 4.56 -22.15 13.63
C ILE A 357 5.95 -21.56 13.77
N ALA A 358 6.14 -20.32 13.36
CA ALA A 358 7.46 -19.70 13.39
C ALA A 358 7.96 -19.41 14.80
N LEU A 359 7.06 -19.06 15.73
CA LEU A 359 7.41 -18.94 17.13
C LEU A 359 7.85 -20.29 17.70
N ALA A 360 7.14 -21.37 17.38
CA ALA A 360 7.49 -22.72 17.81
C ALA A 360 8.84 -23.19 17.22
N LYS A 361 9.06 -22.99 15.92
CA LYS A 361 10.34 -23.26 15.24
C LYS A 361 11.49 -22.50 15.88
N ARG A 362 11.28 -21.20 16.16
CA ARG A 362 12.26 -20.38 16.85
C ARG A 362 12.62 -20.92 18.23
N ILE A 363 11.63 -21.24 19.07
CA ILE A 363 11.89 -21.74 20.42
C ILE A 363 12.66 -23.07 20.33
N LEU A 364 12.28 -23.94 19.39
CA LEU A 364 12.97 -25.20 19.15
C LEU A 364 14.42 -24.99 18.69
N ASP A 365 14.67 -24.05 17.77
CA ASP A 365 16.01 -23.70 17.31
C ASP A 365 16.87 -23.15 18.45
N ASP A 366 16.30 -22.30 19.32
CA ASP A 366 17.03 -21.73 20.46
C ASP A 366 17.35 -22.80 21.53
N ILE A 367 16.50 -23.82 21.71
CA ILE A 367 16.76 -24.96 22.62
C ILE A 367 17.85 -25.87 22.05
N THR A 368 17.75 -26.21 20.77
CA THR A 368 18.65 -27.18 20.10
C THR A 368 20.02 -26.58 19.78
N ASN A 369 20.09 -25.26 19.56
CA ASN A 369 21.32 -24.56 19.19
C ASN A 369 21.66 -23.43 20.19
N PRO A 370 22.09 -23.76 21.43
CA PRO A 370 22.39 -22.77 22.47
C PRO A 370 23.56 -21.82 22.14
N LYS A 371 24.28 -22.07 21.04
CA LYS A 371 25.34 -21.18 20.53
C LYS A 371 24.84 -19.80 20.11
N THR A 372 23.53 -19.58 20.02
CA THR A 372 22.92 -18.27 19.73
C THR A 372 23.02 -17.27 20.89
N GLY A 373 23.54 -17.68 22.06
CA GLY A 373 23.82 -16.77 23.18
C GLY A 373 22.58 -16.38 24.00
N THR A 374 21.42 -16.93 23.68
CA THR A 374 20.19 -16.79 24.47
C THR A 374 20.21 -17.81 25.61
N ASN A 375 20.42 -17.34 26.85
CA ASN A 375 20.24 -18.16 28.06
C ASN A 375 18.74 -18.44 28.26
N LEU A 376 18.16 -19.33 27.46
CA LEU A 376 16.78 -19.76 27.59
C LEU A 376 16.66 -20.76 28.75
N LYS A 377 15.98 -20.34 29.82
CA LYS A 377 15.52 -21.24 30.88
C LYS A 377 14.08 -21.63 30.59
N VAL A 378 13.86 -22.90 30.27
CA VAL A 378 12.51 -23.45 30.15
C VAL A 378 12.00 -23.73 31.58
N ILE A 379 10.97 -23.01 32.00
CA ILE A 379 10.30 -23.22 33.28
C ILE A 379 9.00 -23.97 33.01
N HIS A 380 8.83 -25.15 33.61
CA HIS A 380 7.57 -25.87 33.57
C HIS A 380 6.73 -25.42 34.78
N ILE A 381 5.55 -24.86 34.53
CA ILE A 381 4.60 -24.52 35.59
C ILE A 381 3.63 -25.69 35.70
N GLY A 382 3.75 -26.47 36.78
CA GLY A 382 2.82 -27.55 37.09
C GLY A 382 1.38 -27.03 37.32
N LEU A 383 0.39 -27.92 37.26
CA LEU A 383 -1.01 -27.60 37.59
C LEU A 383 -1.19 -27.08 39.03
N ASP A 384 -0.22 -27.35 39.91
CA ASP A 384 -0.13 -26.88 41.29
C ASP A 384 0.56 -25.51 41.42
N GLY A 385 0.96 -24.89 40.31
CA GLY A 385 1.64 -23.60 40.27
C GLY A 385 3.09 -23.65 40.75
N ARG A 386 3.67 -24.83 40.98
CA ARG A 386 5.09 -24.96 41.34
C ARG A 386 5.96 -24.96 40.08
N GLU A 387 7.04 -24.18 40.14
CA GLU A 387 8.09 -24.21 39.13
C GLU A 387 8.93 -25.48 39.35
N GLU A 388 8.66 -26.51 38.55
CA GLU A 388 9.54 -27.66 38.49
C GLU A 388 10.54 -27.42 37.35
N PHE A 389 11.81 -27.22 37.72
CA PHE A 389 12.90 -27.30 36.76
C PHE A 389 12.93 -28.75 36.26
N GLY A 390 12.74 -28.93 34.95
CA GLY A 390 12.52 -30.24 34.33
C GLY A 390 13.43 -31.31 34.91
N GLY A 391 12.84 -32.37 35.47
CA GLY A 391 13.58 -33.48 36.06
C GLY A 391 14.54 -34.12 35.06
N GLU A 392 15.57 -34.81 35.57
CA GLU A 392 16.51 -35.58 34.75
C GLU A 392 15.75 -36.47 33.75
N GLY A 393 15.89 -36.18 32.44
CA GLY A 393 15.22 -36.91 31.35
C GLY A 393 14.08 -36.17 30.64
N PHE A 394 13.66 -34.99 31.11
CA PHE A 394 12.71 -34.18 30.35
C PHE A 394 13.40 -33.52 29.13
N SER A 395 13.01 -33.91 27.92
CA SER A 395 13.39 -33.19 26.70
C SER A 395 12.31 -32.17 26.35
N PRO A 396 12.55 -30.86 26.56
CA PRO A 396 11.58 -29.81 26.21
C PRO A 396 11.31 -29.73 24.70
N GLU A 397 12.14 -30.37 23.88
CA GLU A 397 12.02 -30.42 22.43
C GLU A 397 10.81 -31.26 22.00
N GLN A 398 10.52 -32.39 22.67
CA GLN A 398 9.47 -33.31 22.24
C GLN A 398 8.06 -32.69 22.27
N PRO A 399 7.61 -32.00 23.34
CA PRO A 399 6.32 -31.34 23.34
C PRO A 399 6.22 -30.22 22.28
N LEU A 400 7.31 -29.50 22.04
CA LEU A 400 7.36 -28.44 21.03
C LEU A 400 7.32 -28.99 19.61
N GLN A 401 8.05 -30.07 19.32
CA GLN A 401 7.97 -30.79 18.04
C GLN A 401 6.55 -31.29 17.78
N LYS A 402 5.92 -31.93 18.77
CA LYS A 402 4.53 -32.37 18.66
C LYS A 402 3.56 -31.21 18.41
N ARG A 403 3.76 -30.07 19.10
CA ARG A 403 2.96 -28.86 18.85
C ARG A 403 3.20 -28.34 17.44
N LEU A 404 4.43 -28.36 16.95
CA LEU A 404 4.79 -27.92 15.62
C LEU A 404 4.11 -28.78 14.55
N GLU A 405 4.13 -30.11 14.70
CA GLU A 405 3.41 -31.04 13.82
C GLU A 405 1.90 -30.74 13.78
N ILE A 406 1.30 -30.46 14.94
CA ILE A 406 -0.12 -30.07 15.03
C ILE A 406 -0.39 -28.77 14.27
N LEU A 407 0.48 -27.77 14.44
CA LEU A 407 0.35 -26.47 13.77
C LEU A 407 0.56 -26.58 12.25
N GLU A 408 1.53 -27.39 11.81
CA GLU A 408 1.78 -27.64 10.38
C GLU A 408 0.61 -28.39 9.73
N LYS A 409 0.04 -29.39 10.40
CA LYS A 409 -1.19 -30.04 9.93
C LYS A 409 -2.37 -29.06 9.92
N ARG A 410 -2.45 -28.17 10.90
CA ARG A 410 -3.50 -27.13 10.93
C ARG A 410 -3.34 -26.16 9.78
N ARG A 411 -2.10 -25.76 9.43
CA ARG A 411 -1.81 -24.93 8.26
C ARG A 411 -2.39 -25.55 6.99
N GLU A 412 -2.13 -26.82 6.73
CA GLU A 412 -2.67 -27.53 5.56
C GLU A 412 -4.20 -27.45 5.47
N ASN A 413 -4.89 -27.54 6.60
CA ASN A 413 -6.35 -27.42 6.66
C ASN A 413 -6.86 -25.97 6.54
N LEU A 414 -6.05 -24.99 6.92
CA LEU A 414 -6.38 -23.56 6.83
C LEU A 414 -6.03 -22.96 5.46
N THR A 415 -5.11 -23.59 4.72
CA THR A 415 -4.77 -23.18 3.36
C THR A 415 -6.04 -23.11 2.51
N PRO A 416 -6.34 -21.94 1.91
CA PRO A 416 -7.54 -21.81 1.10
C PRO A 416 -7.53 -22.75 -0.11
N SER A 417 -8.71 -23.28 -0.44
CA SER A 417 -8.88 -24.21 -1.56
C SER A 417 -8.48 -23.57 -2.89
N TRP A 418 -8.87 -22.31 -3.11
CA TRP A 418 -8.53 -21.54 -4.33
C TRP A 418 -7.02 -21.43 -4.54
N TRP A 419 -6.25 -21.33 -3.46
CA TRP A 419 -4.79 -21.27 -3.54
C TRP A 419 -4.20 -22.62 -3.93
N SER A 420 -4.71 -23.69 -3.32
CA SER A 420 -4.31 -25.07 -3.65
C SER A 420 -4.61 -25.40 -5.12
N ASP A 421 -5.76 -24.96 -5.62
CA ASP A 421 -6.16 -25.19 -7.01
C ASP A 421 -5.34 -24.34 -7.98
N TRP A 422 -5.00 -23.11 -7.60
CA TRP A 422 -4.06 -22.29 -8.35
C TRP A 422 -2.69 -22.97 -8.45
N GLN A 423 -2.13 -23.46 -7.35
CA GLN A 423 -0.83 -24.18 -7.35
C GLN A 423 -0.85 -25.43 -8.24
N LYS A 424 -1.94 -26.20 -8.22
CA LYS A 424 -2.12 -27.37 -9.10
C LYS A 424 -2.15 -26.96 -10.58
N SER A 425 -2.80 -25.85 -10.91
CA SER A 425 -2.86 -25.34 -12.30
C SER A 425 -1.49 -24.89 -12.82
N GLN A 426 -0.61 -24.38 -11.94
CA GLN A 426 0.76 -24.05 -12.30
C GLN A 426 1.65 -25.30 -12.48
N SER A 427 1.37 -26.37 -11.73
CA SER A 427 2.17 -27.61 -11.77
C SER A 427 1.84 -28.50 -12.97
N ASN A 428 0.60 -28.41 -13.48
CA ASN A 428 0.13 -29.15 -14.65
C ASN A 428 -0.18 -28.16 -15.78
N PRO A 429 0.85 -27.58 -16.44
CA PRO A 429 0.60 -26.72 -17.60
C PRO A 429 -0.14 -27.56 -18.63
N VAL A 430 -1.39 -27.20 -18.91
CA VAL A 430 -2.19 -27.84 -19.95
C VAL A 430 -1.34 -27.80 -21.22
N PRO A 431 -0.97 -28.95 -21.83
CA PRO A 431 -0.15 -28.93 -23.03
C PRO A 431 -0.88 -28.12 -24.09
N ASN A 432 -0.29 -26.98 -24.49
CA ASN A 432 -0.87 -26.02 -25.43
C ASN A 432 -1.46 -26.74 -26.65
N SER A 433 -2.79 -26.88 -26.67
CA SER A 433 -3.52 -27.58 -27.73
C SER A 433 -3.58 -26.78 -29.04
N GLU A 434 -2.99 -25.59 -29.10
CA GLU A 434 -2.96 -24.73 -30.29
C GLU A 434 -1.83 -25.04 -31.29
N SER A 435 -1.04 -26.11 -31.09
CA SER A 435 0.05 -26.47 -32.01
C SER A 435 -0.34 -27.41 -33.15
N ALA A 436 -1.58 -27.92 -33.21
CA ALA A 436 -1.94 -29.04 -34.10
C ALA A 436 -2.76 -28.67 -35.35
N GLU A 437 -3.15 -27.42 -35.56
CA GLU A 437 -4.05 -27.03 -36.67
C GLU A 437 -3.35 -26.41 -37.90
N GLY A 438 -2.03 -26.58 -38.03
CA GLY A 438 -1.20 -25.91 -39.05
C GLY A 438 -0.52 -26.80 -40.10
N ALA A 439 -0.85 -28.09 -40.22
CA ALA A 439 -0.12 -29.01 -41.12
C ALA A 439 -1.01 -29.89 -42.00
N LYS A 440 -1.86 -29.28 -42.85
CA LYS A 440 -2.33 -29.91 -44.11
C LYS A 440 -2.49 -28.86 -45.21
N ALA A 441 -1.39 -28.55 -45.88
CA ALA A 441 -1.42 -28.04 -47.25
C ALA A 441 -0.27 -28.67 -48.02
N GLY A 442 -0.61 -29.48 -49.02
CA GLY A 442 0.29 -29.95 -50.05
C GLY A 442 -0.34 -31.07 -50.87
N PRO A 443 0.05 -31.19 -52.13
CA PRO A 443 0.07 -30.18 -53.20
C PRO A 443 -1.16 -30.28 -54.13
#